data_AF-A0AAD6V7E4-F1
#
_entry.id   AF-A0AAD6V7E4-F1
#
_cell.length_a   1.000
_cell.length_b   1.000
_cell.length_c   1.000
_cell.angle_alpha   90.00
_cell.angle_beta   90.00
_cell.angle_gamma   90.00
#
_symmetry.space_group_name_H-M   'P 1'
#
loop_
_entity.id
_entity.type
_entity.pdbx_description
1 polymer ?
#
loop_
_entity_poly.entity_id
_entity_poly.type
_entity_poly.pdbx_seq_one_letter_code
_entity_poly.pdbx_strand_id
1 'polypeptide(L)'
;MEETIDMQIDPPQEQHDSDPPVDSGPPAEIHISIEPHPNDVDAHIEVISLSGASSTQNTHRALPPARDRIRNLLVAARPFAPWATLSDFEYTETAVGGVLSEKVIKAQLRGMTGPWSGPNPNITLKTYHEYRKVLMQARGLAIPFQTATVEAELWGEKIQYSFQYRDIRKNLHS
;
A
#
# COMPACT_ATOMS: atom_id res chain seq x y z
N MET A 1 -70.27 -30.66 35.03
CA MET A 1 -69.00 -30.01 34.63
C MET A 1 -68.25 -31.01 33.78
N GLU A 2 -68.04 -30.85 32.48
CA GLU A 2 -68.41 -29.87 31.47
C GLU A 2 -68.47 -30.64 30.13
N GLU A 3 -69.40 -30.23 29.26
CA GLU A 3 -69.64 -30.82 27.94
C GLU A 3 -68.52 -30.53 26.95
N THR A 4 -68.22 -31.51 26.10
CA THR A 4 -67.42 -31.34 24.88
C THR A 4 -68.37 -31.12 23.71
N ILE A 5 -68.27 -29.98 23.04
CA ILE A 5 -68.94 -29.71 21.77
C ILE A 5 -67.85 -29.32 20.77
N ASP A 6 -67.60 -30.20 19.81
CA ASP A 6 -66.81 -29.90 18.62
C ASP A 6 -67.61 -29.00 17.68
N MET A 7 -67.00 -27.89 17.26
CA MET A 7 -67.49 -27.08 16.15
C MET A 7 -66.32 -26.60 15.31
N GLN A 8 -66.18 -27.24 14.15
CA GLN A 8 -65.24 -26.93 13.09
C GLN A 8 -65.74 -25.69 12.33
N ILE A 9 -64.92 -24.64 12.22
CA ILE A 9 -65.23 -23.45 11.41
C ILE A 9 -63.96 -23.02 10.67
N ASP A 10 -63.99 -23.16 9.34
CA ASP A 10 -63.11 -22.44 8.41
C ASP A 10 -63.69 -21.05 8.08
N PRO A 11 -62.85 -20.09 7.64
CA PRO A 11 -63.01 -18.66 7.93
C PRO A 11 -63.78 -17.90 6.84
N PRO A 12 -64.12 -16.62 7.11
CA PRO A 12 -63.93 -15.64 6.05
C PRO A 12 -63.29 -14.32 6.50
N GLN A 13 -62.22 -14.01 5.76
CA GLN A 13 -61.91 -12.76 5.06
C GLN A 13 -61.58 -11.48 5.85
N GLU A 14 -60.33 -11.08 5.64
CA GLU A 14 -59.73 -9.77 5.91
C GLU A 14 -60.54 -8.61 5.30
N GLN A 15 -60.74 -7.56 6.09
CA GLN A 15 -60.99 -6.21 5.60
C GLN A 15 -60.00 -5.23 6.22
N HIS A 16 -59.16 -4.71 5.34
CA HIS A 16 -58.47 -3.43 5.31
C HIS A 16 -58.69 -2.48 6.51
N ASP A 17 -57.60 -2.08 7.14
CA ASP A 17 -57.34 -0.66 7.40
C ASP A 17 -55.94 -0.30 6.89
N SER A 18 -55.88 0.85 6.25
CA SER A 18 -54.78 1.27 5.36
C SER A 18 -53.75 2.09 6.12
N ASP A 19 -52.51 1.62 6.18
CA ASP A 19 -51.35 2.42 6.60
C ASP A 19 -50.84 3.28 5.43
N PRO A 20 -50.27 4.48 5.70
CA PRO A 20 -49.80 5.40 4.66
C PRO A 20 -48.59 4.83 3.91
N PRO A 21 -48.35 5.26 2.65
CA PRO A 21 -47.25 4.74 1.86
C PRO A 21 -45.92 5.15 2.49
N VAL A 22 -45.17 4.15 2.97
CA VAL A 22 -43.75 4.31 3.30
C VAL A 22 -43.03 4.55 1.98
N ASP A 23 -42.69 5.81 1.74
CA ASP A 23 -41.83 6.27 0.65
C ASP A 23 -40.55 5.43 0.64
N SER A 24 -40.53 4.42 -0.24
CA SER A 24 -39.39 3.54 -0.46
C SER A 24 -38.44 4.24 -1.41
N GLY A 25 -37.84 5.34 -0.96
CA GLY A 25 -36.72 5.95 -1.64
C GLY A 25 -35.62 4.89 -1.82
N PRO A 26 -34.91 4.85 -2.96
CA PRO A 26 -33.82 3.90 -3.16
C PRO A 26 -32.80 4.06 -2.03
N PRO A 27 -32.18 2.96 -1.54
CA PRO A 27 -31.18 3.04 -0.49
C PRO A 27 -30.07 4.00 -0.95
N ALA A 28 -29.75 4.99 -0.10
CA ALA A 28 -28.70 5.95 -0.39
C ALA A 28 -27.42 5.20 -0.77
N GLU A 29 -26.97 5.40 -2.00
CA GLU A 29 -25.78 4.73 -2.52
C GLU A 29 -24.55 5.30 -1.81
N ILE A 30 -24.04 4.55 -0.83
CA ILE A 30 -22.88 4.94 -0.04
C ILE A 30 -21.65 4.87 -0.95
N HIS A 31 -21.01 6.02 -1.15
CA HIS A 31 -19.81 6.15 -1.95
C HIS A 31 -18.73 6.94 -1.20
N ILE A 32 -17.48 6.73 -1.59
CA ILE A 32 -16.35 7.55 -1.16
C ILE A 32 -16.00 8.47 -2.32
N SER A 33 -16.05 9.78 -2.09
CA SER A 33 -15.63 10.80 -3.05
C SER A 33 -14.22 11.28 -2.69
N ILE A 34 -13.29 11.23 -3.64
CA ILE A 34 -11.95 11.79 -3.49
C ILE A 34 -11.92 13.12 -4.24
N GLU A 35 -11.85 14.22 -3.49
CA GLU A 35 -11.70 15.56 -4.05
C GLU A 35 -10.22 15.87 -4.30
N PRO A 36 -9.80 16.11 -5.56
CA PRO A 36 -8.42 16.41 -5.86
C PRO A 36 -8.01 17.80 -5.34
N HIS A 37 -6.73 17.96 -5.03
CA HIS A 37 -6.20 19.23 -4.53
C HIS A 37 -6.26 20.30 -5.65
N PRO A 38 -6.54 21.58 -5.36
CA PRO A 38 -6.73 22.64 -6.37
C PRO A 38 -5.55 22.91 -7.32
N ASN A 39 -4.39 22.26 -7.11
CA ASN A 39 -3.20 22.39 -7.96
C ASN A 39 -2.88 21.10 -8.75
N ASP A 40 -3.78 20.12 -8.76
CA ASP A 40 -3.63 18.93 -9.61
C ASP A 40 -3.99 19.26 -11.06
N VAL A 41 -3.07 18.92 -11.96
CA VAL A 41 -3.19 19.21 -13.41
C VAL A 41 -4.22 18.30 -14.10
N ASP A 42 -4.52 17.13 -13.50
CA ASP A 42 -5.52 16.16 -13.95
C ASP A 42 -6.59 15.93 -12.86
N ALA A 43 -7.20 17.03 -12.41
CA ALA A 43 -8.28 17.01 -11.42
C ALA A 43 -9.53 16.29 -11.98
N HIS A 44 -9.63 14.99 -11.73
CA HIS A 44 -10.84 14.21 -11.92
C HIS A 44 -11.32 13.72 -10.57
N ILE A 45 -12.63 13.80 -10.34
CA ILE A 45 -13.26 13.32 -9.12
C ILE A 45 -13.37 11.80 -9.25
N GLU A 46 -12.65 11.06 -8.41
CA GLU A 46 -12.77 9.61 -8.33
C GLU A 46 -13.88 9.26 -7.33
N VAL A 47 -14.93 8.62 -7.83
CA VAL A 47 -16.04 8.12 -7.02
C VAL A 47 -15.95 6.61 -6.94
N ILE A 48 -15.72 6.09 -5.74
CA ILE A 48 -15.65 4.65 -5.48
C ILE A 48 -17.02 4.20 -4.95
N SER A 49 -17.80 3.53 -5.79
CA SER A 49 -19.04 2.87 -5.38
C SER A 49 -18.72 1.64 -4.53
N LEU A 50 -19.33 1.54 -3.34
CA LEU A 50 -19.18 0.38 -2.45
C LEU A 50 -19.97 -0.86 -2.95
N SER A 51 -20.81 -0.68 -3.97
CA SER A 51 -21.72 -1.68 -4.54
C SER A 51 -21.08 -2.60 -5.60
N GLY A 52 -19.75 -2.55 -5.78
CA GLY A 52 -19.02 -3.53 -6.61
C GLY A 52 -19.06 -3.32 -8.12
N ALA A 53 -19.69 -2.26 -8.64
CA ALA A 53 -19.63 -1.88 -10.06
C ALA A 53 -18.74 -0.66 -10.24
N SER A 54 -17.44 -0.87 -10.42
CA SER A 54 -16.50 0.21 -10.75
C SER A 54 -16.66 0.62 -12.22
N SER A 55 -17.29 1.76 -12.48
CA SER A 55 -17.30 2.36 -13.83
C SER A 55 -15.96 3.04 -14.10
N THR A 56 -15.04 2.31 -14.73
CA THR A 56 -13.77 2.89 -15.22
C THR A 56 -13.98 3.43 -16.63
N GLN A 57 -14.27 4.72 -16.75
CA GLN A 57 -14.09 5.42 -18.02
C GLN A 57 -12.59 5.67 -18.21
N ASN A 58 -11.96 4.80 -19.01
CA ASN A 58 -10.58 4.92 -19.46
C ASN A 58 -10.44 6.11 -20.41
N THR A 59 -9.52 7.03 -20.09
CA THR A 59 -8.93 7.90 -21.11
C THR A 59 -7.41 7.86 -21.01
N HIS A 60 -6.82 7.43 -22.12
CA HIS A 60 -5.42 7.35 -22.52
C HIS A 60 -4.37 8.02 -21.59
N ARG A 61 -3.77 7.21 -20.72
CA ARG A 61 -2.51 7.56 -20.05
C ARG A 61 -1.33 7.17 -20.94
N ALA A 62 -0.56 8.15 -21.39
CA ALA A 62 0.74 7.91 -21.99
C ALA A 62 1.60 7.09 -21.01
N LEU A 63 2.12 5.97 -21.51
CA LEU A 63 2.88 5.00 -20.73
C LEU A 63 4.13 5.67 -20.16
N PRO A 64 4.32 5.71 -18.82
CA PRO A 64 5.60 6.13 -18.27
C PRO A 64 6.70 5.17 -18.71
N PRO A 65 7.94 5.65 -18.84
CA PRO A 65 9.10 4.84 -19.23
C PRO A 65 9.19 3.58 -18.35
N ALA A 66 9.59 2.46 -18.97
CA ALA A 66 9.46 1.11 -18.40
C ALA A 66 10.07 0.94 -16.99
N ARG A 67 11.06 1.78 -16.63
CA ARG A 67 11.73 1.77 -15.34
C ARG A 67 10.83 2.26 -14.19
N ASP A 68 10.02 3.28 -14.44
CA ASP A 68 9.09 3.86 -13.47
C ASP A 68 7.85 2.99 -13.28
N ARG A 69 7.40 2.31 -14.35
CA ARG A 69 6.38 1.25 -14.24
C ARG A 69 6.84 0.12 -13.32
N ILE A 70 8.05 -0.40 -13.52
CA ILE A 70 8.54 -1.53 -12.70
C ILE A 70 8.65 -1.14 -11.23
N ARG A 71 9.15 0.06 -10.91
CA ARG A 71 9.30 0.53 -9.53
C ARG A 71 7.94 0.77 -8.84
N ASN A 72 7.02 1.47 -9.49
CA ASN A 72 5.70 1.74 -8.92
C ASN A 72 4.82 0.48 -8.85
N LEU A 73 4.94 -0.45 -9.81
CA LEU A 73 4.28 -1.76 -9.76
C LEU A 73 4.89 -2.68 -8.69
N LEU A 74 6.21 -2.64 -8.48
CA LEU A 74 6.87 -3.40 -7.42
C LEU A 74 6.45 -2.93 -6.01
N VAL A 75 6.37 -1.62 -5.79
CA VAL A 75 5.92 -1.06 -4.50
C VAL A 75 4.45 -1.41 -4.23
N ALA A 76 3.60 -1.40 -5.26
CA ALA A 76 2.18 -1.75 -5.13
C ALA A 76 1.93 -3.26 -4.96
N ALA A 77 2.76 -4.13 -5.56
CA ALA A 77 2.56 -5.59 -5.52
C ALA A 77 3.32 -6.29 -4.39
N ARG A 78 4.46 -5.75 -3.94
CA ARG A 78 5.25 -6.34 -2.86
C ARG A 78 6.04 -5.25 -2.10
N PRO A 79 5.50 -4.71 -1.01
CA PRO A 79 6.07 -3.55 -0.32
C PRO A 79 7.46 -3.81 0.27
N PHE A 80 7.78 -5.08 0.54
CA PHE A 80 9.08 -5.55 1.02
C PHE A 80 9.99 -6.05 -0.12
N ALA A 81 9.76 -5.70 -1.38
CA ALA A 81 10.76 -5.96 -2.43
C ALA A 81 12.03 -5.13 -2.16
N PRO A 82 13.24 -5.66 -2.43
CA PRO A 82 13.55 -6.90 -3.15
C PRO A 82 13.63 -8.16 -2.29
N TRP A 83 13.33 -8.09 -1.00
CA TRP A 83 13.40 -9.24 -0.09
C TRP A 83 12.37 -10.31 -0.46
N ALA A 84 12.75 -11.59 -0.33
CA ALA A 84 11.91 -12.72 -0.69
C ALA A 84 10.71 -12.85 0.25
N THR A 85 10.95 -12.67 1.55
CA THR A 85 9.93 -12.69 2.60
C THR A 85 9.94 -11.40 3.40
N LEU A 86 8.86 -11.16 4.16
CA LEU A 86 8.81 -10.07 5.14
C LEU A 86 9.89 -10.21 6.21
N SER A 87 10.14 -11.43 6.70
CA SER A 87 11.17 -11.68 7.72
C SER A 87 12.58 -11.34 7.24
N ASP A 88 12.90 -11.54 5.96
CA ASP A 88 14.17 -11.12 5.38
C ASP A 88 14.31 -9.59 5.39
N PHE A 89 13.22 -8.87 5.12
CA PHE A 89 13.17 -7.41 5.18
C PHE A 89 13.38 -6.91 6.61
N GLU A 90 12.58 -7.38 7.56
CA GLU A 90 12.65 -6.96 8.97
C GLU A 90 14.02 -7.25 9.59
N TYR A 91 14.59 -8.42 9.29
CA TYR A 91 15.94 -8.75 9.72
C TYR A 91 16.97 -7.77 9.13
N THR A 92 16.84 -7.46 7.84
CA THR A 92 17.77 -6.55 7.16
C THR A 92 17.64 -5.11 7.69
N GLU A 93 16.42 -4.65 7.91
CA GLU A 93 16.14 -3.34 8.52
C GLU A 93 16.79 -3.25 9.91
N THR A 94 16.57 -4.25 10.75
CA THR A 94 17.18 -4.32 12.09
C THR A 94 18.70 -4.35 12.01
N ALA A 95 19.28 -5.11 11.07
CA ALA A 95 20.72 -5.21 10.91
C ALA A 95 21.36 -3.89 10.44
N VAL A 96 20.70 -3.18 9.52
CA VAL A 96 21.16 -1.88 9.02
C VAL A 96 20.98 -0.79 10.07
N GLY A 97 19.80 -0.70 10.70
CA GLY A 97 19.50 0.28 11.74
C GLY A 97 20.34 0.09 13.00
N GLY A 98 20.63 -1.16 13.36
CA GLY A 98 21.52 -1.51 14.47
C GLY A 98 23.02 -1.47 14.14
N VAL A 99 23.40 -1.11 12.90
CA VAL A 99 24.79 -1.03 12.42
C VAL A 99 25.57 -2.33 12.72
N LEU A 100 24.93 -3.47 12.49
CA LEU A 100 25.53 -4.76 12.83
C LEU A 100 26.74 -5.06 11.94
N SER A 101 27.81 -5.55 12.56
CA SER A 101 29.02 -5.96 11.83
C SER A 101 28.76 -7.20 10.96
N GLU A 102 29.52 -7.34 9.88
CA GLU A 102 29.47 -8.53 9.00
C GLU A 102 29.65 -9.83 9.79
N LYS A 103 30.54 -9.85 10.79
CA LYS A 103 30.77 -11.03 11.64
C LYS A 103 29.50 -11.43 12.40
N VAL A 104 28.78 -10.45 12.95
CA VAL A 104 27.53 -10.67 13.68
C VAL A 104 26.45 -11.18 12.74
N ILE A 105 26.28 -10.55 11.57
CA ILE A 105 25.29 -10.96 10.58
C ILE A 105 25.56 -12.40 10.12
N LYS A 106 26.82 -12.75 9.82
CA LYS A 106 27.20 -14.14 9.46
C LYS A 106 26.84 -15.13 10.56
N ALA A 107 27.11 -14.80 11.83
CA ALA A 107 26.80 -15.67 12.95
C ALA A 107 25.28 -15.86 13.13
N GLN A 108 24.51 -14.78 13.03
CA GLN A 108 23.05 -14.79 13.14
C GLN A 108 22.40 -15.59 12.00
N LEU A 109 22.75 -15.32 10.74
CA LEU A 109 22.24 -16.07 9.59
C LEU A 109 22.55 -17.57 9.73
N ARG A 110 23.79 -17.93 10.11
CA ARG A 110 24.17 -19.33 10.35
C ARG A 110 23.34 -19.98 11.47
N GLY A 111 22.98 -19.22 12.50
CA GLY A 111 22.12 -19.70 13.58
C GLY A 111 20.67 -19.91 13.12
N MET A 112 20.13 -18.97 12.35
CA MET A 112 18.72 -18.97 11.90
C MET A 112 18.44 -19.92 10.73
N THR A 113 19.44 -20.24 9.91
CA THR A 113 19.30 -21.16 8.76
C THR A 113 20.15 -22.42 8.89
N GLY A 114 20.70 -22.67 10.08
CA GLY A 114 21.58 -23.81 10.34
C GLY A 114 20.81 -25.13 10.48
N PRO A 115 21.51 -26.25 10.73
CA PRO A 115 20.89 -27.57 10.92
C PRO A 115 19.88 -27.63 12.09
N TRP A 116 19.97 -26.68 13.02
CA TRP A 116 19.07 -26.55 14.16
C TRP A 116 17.81 -25.73 13.85
N SER A 117 17.80 -25.02 12.73
CA SER A 117 16.57 -24.39 12.24
C SER A 117 15.65 -25.50 11.70
N GLY A 118 14.36 -25.41 12.01
CA GLY A 118 13.38 -26.35 11.48
C GLY A 118 13.40 -26.40 9.95
N PRO A 119 12.71 -27.36 9.31
CA PRO A 119 12.80 -27.61 7.88
C PRO A 119 12.48 -26.37 7.00
N ASN A 120 11.68 -25.44 7.52
CA ASN A 120 11.27 -24.22 6.83
C ASN A 120 11.52 -22.98 7.72
N PRO A 121 12.74 -22.41 7.73
CA PRO A 121 12.98 -21.15 8.43
C PRO A 121 12.23 -20.02 7.74
N ASN A 122 11.68 -19.08 8.52
CA ASN A 122 10.99 -17.90 8.00
C ASN A 122 11.92 -16.92 7.27
N ILE A 123 13.22 -16.96 7.60
CA ILE A 123 14.27 -16.22 6.91
C ILE A 123 14.83 -17.08 5.76
N THR A 124 14.94 -16.50 4.57
CA THR A 124 15.47 -17.19 3.39
C THR A 124 16.91 -16.78 3.08
N LEU A 125 17.38 -15.66 3.64
CA LEU A 125 18.78 -15.26 3.58
C LEU A 125 19.66 -16.26 4.35
N LYS A 126 20.54 -16.98 3.66
CA LYS A 126 21.42 -18.00 4.26
C LYS A 126 22.83 -17.48 4.47
N THR A 127 23.25 -16.54 3.63
CA THR A 127 24.63 -16.04 3.63
C THR A 127 24.71 -14.52 3.67
N TYR A 128 25.83 -14.01 4.18
CA TYR A 128 26.11 -12.57 4.12
C TYR A 128 26.19 -12.05 2.68
N HIS A 129 26.60 -12.89 1.73
CA HIS A 129 26.64 -12.52 0.31
C HIS A 129 25.23 -12.26 -0.24
N GLU A 130 24.27 -13.13 0.05
CA GLU A 130 22.86 -12.94 -0.33
C GLU A 130 22.28 -11.71 0.33
N TYR A 131 22.49 -11.55 1.64
CA TYR A 131 22.10 -10.34 2.38
C TYR A 131 22.62 -9.07 1.70
N ARG A 132 23.93 -9.01 1.37
CA ARG A 132 24.55 -7.86 0.72
C ARG A 132 23.99 -7.63 -0.68
N LYS A 133 23.72 -8.70 -1.44
CA LYS A 133 23.15 -8.63 -2.79
C LYS A 133 21.75 -8.00 -2.75
N VAL A 134 20.88 -8.48 -1.87
CA VAL A 134 19.52 -7.95 -1.71
C VAL A 134 19.56 -6.50 -1.22
N LEU A 135 20.46 -6.17 -0.28
CA LEU A 135 20.65 -4.79 0.19
C LEU A 135 21.12 -3.85 -0.93
N MET A 136 22.01 -4.29 -1.82
CA MET A 136 22.42 -3.49 -2.98
C MET A 136 21.27 -3.27 -3.96
N GLN A 137 20.44 -4.30 -4.20
CA GLN A 137 19.24 -4.16 -5.01
C GLN A 137 18.26 -3.15 -4.39
N ALA A 138 18.05 -3.22 -3.06
CA ALA A 138 17.19 -2.30 -2.33
C ALA A 138 17.68 -0.86 -2.45
N ARG A 139 19.00 -0.64 -2.36
CA ARG A 139 19.62 0.67 -2.61
C ARG A 139 19.40 1.17 -4.03
N GLY A 140 19.41 0.28 -5.02
CA GLY A 140 19.07 0.62 -6.41
C GLY A 140 17.61 1.02 -6.61
N LEU A 141 16.71 0.57 -5.73
CA LEU A 141 15.31 1.00 -5.68
C LEU A 141 15.09 2.26 -4.87
N ALA A 142 16.11 2.81 -4.20
CA ALA A 142 16.01 4.09 -3.49
C ALA A 142 16.19 5.26 -4.47
N ILE A 143 15.56 6.41 -4.18
CA ILE A 143 15.81 7.63 -4.96
C ILE A 143 17.23 8.08 -4.62
N PRO A 144 18.13 8.23 -5.63
CA PRO A 144 19.48 8.71 -5.37
C PRO A 144 19.43 10.13 -4.80
N PHE A 145 20.36 10.43 -3.90
CA PHE A 145 20.57 11.82 -3.47
C PHE A 145 21.10 12.64 -4.65
N GLN A 146 20.55 13.83 -4.83
CA GLN A 146 21.06 14.86 -5.70
C GLN A 146 21.78 15.90 -4.84
N THR A 147 22.86 16.46 -5.36
CA THR A 147 23.55 17.58 -4.73
C THR A 147 23.12 18.86 -5.43
N ALA A 148 22.60 19.81 -4.66
CA ALA A 148 22.36 21.17 -5.12
C ALA A 148 23.36 22.10 -4.45
N THR A 149 23.70 23.15 -5.18
CA THR A 149 24.57 24.22 -4.71
C THR A 149 23.80 25.52 -4.86
N VAL A 150 23.76 26.31 -3.78
CA VAL A 150 23.16 27.64 -3.78
C VAL A 150 24.21 28.65 -3.34
N GLU A 151 24.18 29.82 -3.95
CA GLU A 151 25.02 30.95 -3.55
C GLU A 151 24.15 31.97 -2.84
N ALA A 152 24.62 32.44 -1.69
CA ALA A 152 23.99 33.53 -0.96
C ALA A 152 25.04 34.57 -0.59
N GLU A 153 24.65 35.83 -0.65
CA GLU A 153 25.49 36.93 -0.20
C GLU A 153 25.28 37.12 1.31
N LEU A 154 26.34 36.92 2.08
CA LEU A 154 26.36 37.15 3.52
C LEU A 154 27.46 38.16 3.81
N TRP A 155 27.09 39.32 4.36
CA TRP A 155 28.03 40.40 4.69
C TRP A 155 28.86 40.93 3.51
N GLY A 156 28.28 40.93 2.30
CA GLY A 156 28.98 41.35 1.08
C GLY A 156 29.90 40.29 0.48
N GLU A 157 30.00 39.11 1.08
CA GLU A 157 30.72 37.96 0.52
C GLU A 157 29.74 36.94 -0.04
N LYS A 158 30.05 36.40 -1.22
CA LYS A 158 29.28 35.29 -1.80
C LYS A 158 29.74 33.98 -1.18
N ILE A 159 28.87 33.37 -0.38
CA ILE A 159 29.09 32.07 0.24
C ILE A 159 28.31 31.03 -0.54
N GLN A 160 28.99 29.94 -0.88
CA GLN A 160 28.41 28.81 -1.58
C GLN A 160 28.05 27.69 -0.58
N TYR A 161 26.79 27.26 -0.60
CA TYR A 161 26.28 26.18 0.24
C TYR A 161 25.93 24.97 -0.63
N SER A 162 26.50 23.82 -0.31
CA SER A 162 26.14 22.55 -0.93
C SER A 162 25.29 21.71 0.02
N PHE A 163 24.17 21.19 -0.47
CA PHE A 163 23.33 20.27 0.30
C PHE A 163 22.84 19.11 -0.56
N GLN A 164 22.56 17.97 0.09
CA GLN A 164 22.02 16.78 -0.55
C GLN A 164 20.51 16.71 -0.31
N TYR A 165 19.76 16.38 -1.35
CA TYR A 165 18.30 16.25 -1.28
C TYR A 165 17.83 15.06 -2.12
N ARG A 166 16.62 14.57 -1.86
CA ARG A 166 15.96 13.55 -2.69
C ARG A 166 14.79 14.19 -3.41
N ASP A 167 14.83 14.19 -4.73
CA ASP A 167 13.75 14.69 -5.55
C ASP A 167 12.77 13.55 -5.87
N ILE A 168 11.61 13.56 -5.22
CA ILE A 168 10.55 12.57 -5.45
C ILE A 168 9.83 12.76 -6.79
N ARG A 169 9.97 13.93 -7.43
CA ARG A 169 9.21 14.31 -8.63
C ARG A 169 10.01 14.12 -9.92
N LYS A 170 11.33 14.22 -9.89
CA LYS A 170 12.19 14.02 -11.09
C LYS A 170 12.19 12.60 -11.65
N ASN A 171 11.79 11.59 -10.87
CA ASN A 171 11.65 10.22 -11.38
C ASN A 171 10.28 9.97 -12.03
N LEU A 172 9.52 11.01 -12.37
CA LEU A 172 8.23 10.86 -13.05
C LEU A 172 8.34 11.03 -14.58
N HIS A 173 9.48 11.49 -15.10
CA HIS A 173 9.62 12.00 -16.48
C HIS A 173 10.91 11.53 -17.20
N SER A 174 11.62 10.49 -16.72
CA SER A 174 12.91 10.08 -17.32
C SER A 174 12.92 8.71 -17.96
#